data_AF-A0A8S3GJ68-F1
#
_entry.id   AF-A0A8S3GJ68-F1
#
_cell.length_a   1.000
_cell.length_b   1.000
_cell.length_c   1.000
_cell.angle_alpha   90.00
_cell.angle_beta   90.00
_cell.angle_gamma   90.00
#
_symmetry.space_group_name_H-M   'P 1'
#
loop_
_entity.id
_entity.type
_entity.pdbx_description
1 polymer ?
#
loop_
_entity_poly.entity_id
_entity_poly.type
_entity_poly.pdbx_seq_one_letter_code
_entity_poly.pdbx_strand_id
1 'polypeptide(L)' 'KEFPVKKPLEIVDTNGAGDSFVGGFLAYLSLGKTHEEAIQAGAYCAFECIQQSGCTFPDKPSFDPTTFLS' A
#
# COMPACT_ATOMS: atom_id res chain seq x y z
N LYS A 1 -5.00 -17.64 5.47
CA LYS A 1 -3.65 -17.18 5.05
C LYS A 1 -3.49 -15.80 5.63
N GLU A 2 -2.53 -15.61 6.54
CA GLU A 2 -2.20 -14.29 7.10
C GLU A 2 -1.12 -13.64 6.22
N PHE A 3 -1.24 -12.35 5.97
CA PHE A 3 -0.26 -11.57 5.21
C PHE A 3 0.44 -10.60 6.17
N PRO A 4 1.76 -10.71 6.37
CA PRO A 4 2.47 -9.84 7.31
C PRO A 4 2.40 -8.39 6.83
N VAL A 5 2.01 -7.50 7.74
CA VAL A 5 1.94 -6.05 7.49
C VAL A 5 3.14 -5.38 8.14
N LYS A 6 3.83 -4.51 7.40
CA LYS A 6 4.96 -3.74 7.91
C LYS A 6 4.46 -2.73 8.95
N LYS A 7 5.09 -2.66 10.12
CA LYS A 7 4.72 -1.67 11.15
C LYS A 7 5.19 -0.28 10.71
N PRO A 8 4.31 0.73 10.65
CA PRO A 8 4.69 2.11 10.33
C PRO A 8 5.57 2.70 11.45
N LEU A 9 6.49 3.58 11.06
CA LEU A 9 7.37 4.30 12.00
C LEU A 9 6.61 5.39 12.76
N GLU A 10 5.64 6.02 12.11
CA GLU A 10 4.77 7.05 12.67
C GLU A 10 3.40 6.96 12.00
N ILE A 11 2.31 6.97 12.77
CA ILE A 11 0.95 6.97 12.23
C ILE A 11 0.45 8.42 12.31
N VAL A 12 0.33 9.06 11.17
CA VAL A 12 0.07 10.49 11.05
C VAL A 12 -1.41 10.77 10.79
N ASP A 13 -2.05 9.97 9.95
CA ASP A 13 -3.48 10.04 9.66
C ASP A 13 -3.99 8.62 9.32
N THR A 14 -5.08 8.16 9.94
CA THR A 14 -5.66 6.83 9.62
C THR A 14 -6.81 6.92 8.63
N ASN A 15 -7.22 8.13 8.29
CA ASN A 15 -8.34 8.35 7.38
C ASN A 15 -7.95 7.93 5.97
N GLY A 16 -8.84 7.24 5.25
CA GLY A 16 -8.57 6.80 3.88
C GLY A 16 -7.60 5.62 3.73
N ALA A 17 -7.12 5.00 4.82
CA ALA A 17 -6.27 3.80 4.74
C ALA A 17 -6.99 2.63 4.04
N GLY A 18 -8.29 2.46 4.29
CA GLY A 18 -9.12 1.46 3.63
C GLY A 18 -9.32 1.73 2.15
N ASP A 19 -9.59 2.98 1.78
CA ASP A 19 -9.76 3.38 0.38
C ASP A 19 -8.45 3.24 -0.40
N SER A 20 -7.32 3.59 0.23
CA SER A 20 -5.99 3.39 -0.34
C SER A 20 -5.66 1.92 -0.54
N PHE A 21 -6.06 1.04 0.40
CA PHE A 21 -5.94 -0.41 0.22
C PHE A 21 -6.74 -0.89 -0.99
N VAL A 22 -8.01 -0.51 -1.06
CA VAL A 22 -8.90 -0.91 -2.16
C VAL A 22 -8.38 -0.39 -3.50
N GLY A 23 -7.87 0.84 -3.53
CA GLY A 23 -7.24 1.43 -4.72
C GLY A 23 -6.05 0.62 -5.22
N GLY A 24 -5.10 0.29 -4.33
CA GLY A 24 -3.93 -0.51 -4.68
C GLY A 24 -4.30 -1.94 -5.12
N PHE A 25 -5.26 -2.55 -4.43
CA PHE A 25 -5.76 -3.88 -4.74
C PHE A 25 -6.43 -3.93 -6.12
N LEU A 26 -7.35 -3.01 -6.40
CA LEU A 26 -8.07 -2.96 -7.68
C LEU A 26 -7.14 -2.58 -8.85
N ALA A 27 -6.16 -1.71 -8.63
CA ALA A 27 -5.16 -1.36 -9.64
C ALA A 27 -4.42 -2.62 -10.13
N TYR A 28 -3.97 -3.47 -9.20
CA TYR A 28 -3.23 -4.68 -9.56
C TYR A 28 -4.14 -5.76 -10.17
N LEU A 29 -5.37 -5.90 -9.68
CA LEU A 29 -6.34 -6.79 -10.35
C LEU A 29 -6.65 -6.34 -11.78
N SER A 30 -6.76 -5.03 -12.03
CA SER A 30 -7.00 -4.50 -13.39
C SER A 30 -5.85 -4.80 -14.36
N LEU A 31 -4.63 -5.01 -13.83
CA LEU A 31 -3.45 -5.42 -14.59
C LEU A 31 -3.35 -6.95 -14.75
N GLY A 32 -4.38 -7.71 -14.35
CA GLY A 32 -4.41 -9.17 -14.42
C GLY A 32 -3.46 -9.86 -13.44
N LYS A 33 -3.03 -9.15 -12.39
CA LYS A 33 -2.16 -9.70 -11.36
C LYS A 33 -2.90 -10.68 -10.46
N THR A 34 -2.12 -11.51 -9.77
CA THR A 34 -2.67 -12.46 -8.80
C THR A 34 -3.28 -11.72 -7.60
N HIS A 35 -4.17 -12.40 -6.88
CA HIS A 35 -4.74 -11.86 -5.65
C HIS A 35 -3.66 -11.57 -4.60
N GLU A 36 -2.59 -12.36 -4.54
CA GLU A 36 -1.48 -12.14 -3.61
C GLU A 36 -0.71 -10.86 -3.93
N GLU A 37 -0.40 -10.60 -5.21
CA GLU A 37 0.20 -9.34 -5.65
C GLU A 37 -0.72 -8.14 -5.38
N ALA A 38 -2.03 -8.29 -5.60
CA ALA A 38 -3.01 -7.24 -5.32
C ALA A 38 -3.12 -6.92 -3.82
N ILE A 39 -3.08 -7.93 -2.95
CA ILE A 39 -3.08 -7.75 -1.49
C ILE A 39 -1.83 -6.99 -1.05
N GLN A 40 -0.66 -7.33 -1.61
CA GLN A 40 0.59 -6.62 -1.33
C GLN A 40 0.52 -5.16 -1.76
N ALA A 41 -0.02 -4.88 -2.95
CA ALA A 41 -0.19 -3.52 -3.45
C ALA A 41 -1.14 -2.70 -2.58
N GLY A 42 -2.28 -3.27 -2.20
CA GLY A 42 -3.21 -2.61 -1.27
C GLY A 42 -2.56 -2.32 0.08
N ALA A 43 -1.83 -3.28 0.66
CA ALA A 43 -1.14 -3.10 1.93
C ALA A 43 -0.07 -2.00 1.86
N TYR A 44 0.65 -1.91 0.74
CA TYR A 44 1.60 -0.82 0.48
C TYR A 44 0.90 0.54 0.42
N CYS A 45 -0.17 0.66 -0.36
CA CYS A 45 -0.91 1.91 -0.48
C CYS A 45 -1.49 2.38 0.86
N ALA A 46 -2.04 1.46 1.66
CA ALA A 46 -2.52 1.78 3.01
C ALA A 46 -1.38 2.21 3.93
N PHE A 47 -0.23 1.53 3.89
CA PHE A 47 0.95 1.86 4.68
C PHE A 47 1.52 3.25 4.35
N GLU A 48 1.60 3.61 3.07
CA GLU A 48 2.04 4.93 2.65
C GLU A 48 1.02 6.01 3.04
N CYS A 49 -0.27 5.74 2.85
CA CYS A 49 -1.35 6.67 3.20
C CYS A 49 -1.32 7.05 4.68
N ILE A 50 -1.07 6.09 5.57
CA ILE A 50 -1.13 6.37 7.01
C ILE A 50 0.06 7.16 7.57
N GLN A 51 1.11 7.34 6.77
CA GLN A 51 2.35 8.04 7.13
C GLN A 51 2.42 9.47 6.56
N GLN A 52 1.42 9.90 5.79
CA GLN A 52 1.36 11.24 5.19
C GLN A 52 0.38 12.12 5.99
N SER A 53 0.78 13.34 6.34
CA SER A 53 -0.16 14.35 6.85
C SER A 53 -0.78 15.09 5.66
N GLY A 54 -1.99 14.70 5.26
CA GLY A 54 -2.64 15.27 4.09
C GLY A 54 -2.20 14.66 2.75
N CYS A 55 -2.91 15.05 1.69
CA CYS A 55 -2.92 14.39 0.38
C CYS A 55 -1.70 14.76 -0.49
N THR A 56 -0.51 14.34 -0.10
CA THR A 56 0.70 14.50 -0.93
C THR A 56 1.40 13.16 -1.12
N PHE A 57 1.70 12.84 -2.37
CA PHE A 57 2.55 11.72 -2.75
C PHE A 57 3.89 12.26 -3.26
N PRO A 58 5.02 11.55 -3.08
CA PRO A 58 6.28 11.92 -3.70
C PRO A 58 6.19 11.86 -5.24
N ASP A 59 6.91 12.74 -5.93
CA ASP A 59 6.91 12.87 -7.41
C ASP A 59 7.21 11.56 -8.16
N LYS A 60 7.87 10.59 -7.51
CA LYS A 60 8.15 9.27 -8.07
C LYS A 60 7.97 8.18 -7.01
N PRO A 61 7.17 7.14 -7.27
CA PRO A 61 7.11 5.97 -6.41
C PRO A 61 8.41 5.16 -6.55
N SER A 62 9.05 4.84 -5.42
CA SER A 62 10.25 3.99 -5.35
C SER A 62 9.92 2.53 -5.00
N PHE A 63 8.76 2.05 -5.45
CA PHE A 63 8.30 0.70 -5.12
C PHE A 63 9.12 -0.35 -5.87
N ASP A 64 9.86 -1.17 -5.13
CA ASP A 64 10.52 -2.38 -5.62
C ASP A 64 9.87 -3.62 -4.95
N PRO A 65 9.17 -4.47 -5.73
CA PRO A 65 8.48 -5.65 -5.21
C PRO A 65 9.43 -6.72 -4.64
N THR A 66 10.73 -6.62 -4.90
CA THR A 66 11.73 -7.60 -4.46
C THR A 66 12.29 -7.31 -3.06
N THR A 67 12.24 -6.05 -2.62
CA THR A 67 12.88 -5.57 -1.38
C THR A 67 11.89 -5.07 -0.33
N PHE A 68 10.62 -4.90 -0.67
CA PHE A 68 9.66 -4.29 0.27
C PHE A 68 9.29 -5.20 1.46
N LEU A 69 9.40 -6.52 1.29
CA LEU A 69 8.97 -7.54 2.26
C LEU A 69 10.10 -8.47 2.75
N SER A 70 11.36 -8.23 2.38
CA SER A 70 12.51 -8.98 2.93
C SER A 70 12.85 -8.52 4.35
#